data_AF-A0AAU7G2Y3-F1
#
_entry.id   AF-A0AAU7G2Y3-F1
#
_cell.length_a   1.000
_cell.length_b   1.000
_cell.length_c   1.000
_cell.angle_alpha   90.00
_cell.angle_beta   90.00
_cell.angle_gamma   90.00
#
_symmetry.space_group_name_H-M   'P 1'
#
loop_
_entity.id
_entity.type
_entity.pdbx_description
1 polymer ?
#
loop_
_entity_poly.entity_id
_entity_poly.type
_entity_poly.pdbx_seq_one_letter_code
_entity_poly.pdbx_strand_id
1 'polypeptide(L)'
;MLGYSRLPAWTDSWAMWGNENHPDDEFSFCICPPFDQQPATAGNGTMFAFRADNAEIVRRFHAAGLRAGGKDEGVPGTRTAYGPDFYVAYLRDPDGHKLACVYRNYSPDADTLSGEEESRH
;
A
#
# COMPACT_ATOMS: atom_id res chain seq x y z
N MET A 1 -0.41 9.67 -1.24
CA MET A 1 0.49 8.89 -0.35
C MET A 1 -0.35 8.38 0.81
N LEU A 2 -0.02 7.23 1.39
CA LEU A 2 -0.80 6.53 2.45
C LEU A 2 -0.78 7.23 3.83
N GLY A 3 -0.41 8.51 3.90
CA GLY A 3 -0.25 9.24 5.16
C GLY A 3 0.97 8.85 6.00
N TYR A 4 1.80 7.92 5.53
CA TYR A 4 3.07 7.57 6.18
C TYR A 4 4.23 8.38 5.61
N SER A 5 5.04 8.95 6.48
CA SER A 5 6.28 9.65 6.14
C SER A 5 7.47 8.73 6.37
N ARG A 6 8.55 8.97 5.62
CA ARG A 6 9.84 8.29 5.83
C ARG A 6 10.43 8.78 7.16
N LEU A 7 10.62 7.88 8.11
CA LEU A 7 11.26 8.18 9.40
C LEU A 7 12.79 8.09 9.27
N PRO A 8 13.56 8.77 10.15
CA PRO A 8 14.98 8.48 10.32
C PRO A 8 15.17 6.98 10.58
N ALA A 9 16.03 6.35 9.80
CA ALA A 9 16.35 4.94 9.98
C ALA A 9 17.48 4.77 11.01
N TRP A 10 17.47 3.65 11.75
CA TRP A 10 18.56 3.33 12.66
C TRP A 10 19.91 3.12 11.94
N THR A 11 19.86 2.68 10.69
CA THR A 11 21.04 2.57 9.81
C THR A 11 20.64 2.90 8.37
N ASP A 12 21.61 3.22 7.51
CA ASP A 12 21.38 3.57 6.10
C ASP A 12 20.71 2.45 5.28
N SER A 13 20.83 1.20 5.73
CA SER A 13 20.25 0.02 5.06
C SER A 13 18.80 -0.23 5.44
N TRP A 14 18.26 0.50 6.42
CA TRP A 14 16.88 0.34 6.88
C TRP A 14 15.97 1.36 6.22
N ALA A 15 14.76 0.92 5.85
CA ALA A 15 13.68 1.80 5.46
C ALA A 15 12.51 1.67 6.43
N MET A 16 12.10 2.79 7.05
CA MET A 16 11.11 2.85 8.12
C MET A 16 10.08 3.93 7.79
N TRP A 17 8.81 3.57 7.95
CA TRP A 17 7.66 4.44 7.73
C TRP A 17 6.75 4.45 8.95
N GLY A 18 6.22 5.63 9.28
CA GLY A 18 5.33 5.82 10.43
C GLY A 18 4.76 7.23 10.46
N ASN A 19 4.24 7.61 11.63
CA ASN A 19 3.65 8.93 11.85
C ASN A 19 4.77 9.96 12.15
N GLU A 20 4.91 10.97 11.29
CA GLU A 20 5.93 12.02 11.48
C GLU A 20 5.71 12.89 12.71
N ASN A 21 4.46 12.99 13.19
CA ASN A 21 4.13 13.80 14.36
C ASN A 21 4.45 13.07 15.68
N HIS A 22 4.72 11.77 15.62
CA HIS A 22 5.12 10.95 16.76
C HIS A 22 6.21 9.95 16.34
N PRO A 23 7.41 10.44 15.95
CA PRO A 23 8.44 9.62 15.31
C PRO A 23 9.07 8.59 16.27
N ASP A 24 8.99 8.84 17.57
CA ASP A 24 9.56 7.98 18.62
C ASP A 24 8.55 6.98 19.22
N ASP A 25 7.24 7.16 18.97
CA ASP A 25 6.20 6.35 19.61
C ASP A 25 5.83 5.09 18.82
N GLU A 26 5.84 5.10 17.47
CA GLU A 26 5.42 3.93 16.67
C GLU A 26 5.93 3.97 15.21
N PHE A 27 6.87 3.10 14.85
CA PHE A 27 7.11 2.75 13.44
C PHE A 27 6.03 1.75 12.99
N SER A 28 5.36 2.02 11.87
CA SER A 28 4.26 1.16 11.39
C SER A 28 4.73 0.06 10.45
N PHE A 29 5.81 0.32 9.70
CA PHE A 29 6.35 -0.62 8.73
C PHE A 29 7.85 -0.38 8.53
N CYS A 30 8.61 -1.45 8.49
CA CYS A 30 10.05 -1.41 8.25
C CYS A 30 10.49 -2.48 7.26
N ILE A 31 11.49 -2.14 6.46
CA ILE A 31 12.24 -3.03 5.59
C ILE A 31 13.70 -2.94 6.02
N CYS A 32 14.33 -4.09 6.22
CA CYS A 32 15.74 -4.18 6.60
C CYS A 32 16.40 -5.38 5.93
N PRO A 33 17.74 -5.39 5.78
CA PRO A 33 18.45 -6.59 5.41
C PRO A 33 18.20 -7.70 6.44
N PRO A 34 18.01 -8.96 6.00
CA PRO A 34 17.90 -10.09 6.91
C PRO A 34 19.10 -10.17 7.86
N PHE A 35 18.85 -10.31 9.16
CA PHE A 35 19.91 -10.36 10.16
C PHE A 35 20.83 -11.58 9.99
N ASP A 36 20.30 -12.68 9.46
CA ASP A 36 21.04 -13.91 9.16
C ASP A 36 21.87 -13.85 7.88
N GLN A 37 21.89 -12.70 7.19
CA GLN A 37 22.66 -12.41 5.98
C GLN A 37 22.28 -13.26 4.76
N GLN A 38 21.17 -14.00 4.82
CA GLN A 38 20.65 -14.70 3.66
C GLN A 38 19.84 -13.73 2.77
N PRO A 39 19.58 -14.08 1.50
CA PRO A 39 18.69 -13.29 0.65
C PRO A 39 17.30 -13.15 1.29
N ALA A 40 16.68 -11.98 1.14
CA ALA A 40 15.29 -11.79 1.56
C ALA A 40 14.38 -12.74 0.78
N THR A 41 13.35 -13.28 1.45
CA THR A 41 12.40 -14.20 0.85
C THR A 41 10.97 -13.82 1.18
N ALA A 42 10.09 -13.89 0.19
CA ALA A 42 8.65 -13.80 0.41
C ALA A 42 8.07 -15.14 0.92
N GLY A 43 7.33 -15.08 2.03
CA GLY A 43 6.60 -16.22 2.56
C GLY A 43 5.32 -16.51 1.77
N ASN A 44 5.06 -17.77 1.43
CA ASN A 44 3.77 -18.16 0.85
C ASN A 44 2.66 -17.97 1.89
N GLY A 45 1.56 -17.31 1.50
CA GLY A 45 0.47 -16.93 2.39
C GLY A 45 0.69 -15.64 3.18
N THR A 46 1.91 -15.08 3.20
CA THR A 46 2.20 -13.80 3.86
C THR A 46 1.77 -12.63 2.98
N MET A 47 1.11 -11.65 3.59
CA MET A 47 0.69 -10.42 2.93
C MET A 47 0.74 -9.25 3.89
N PHE A 48 1.25 -8.12 3.44
CA PHE A 48 1.20 -6.84 4.17
C PHE A 48 0.04 -6.00 3.62
N ALA A 49 -0.93 -5.68 4.47
CA ALA A 49 -2.11 -4.91 4.07
C ALA A 49 -2.09 -3.51 4.69
N PHE A 50 -2.05 -2.48 3.84
CA PHE A 50 -2.12 -1.08 4.22
C PHE A 50 -3.55 -0.56 4.15
N ARG A 51 -3.96 0.23 5.14
CA ARG A 51 -5.27 0.91 5.15
C ARG A 51 -5.18 2.18 4.32
N ALA A 52 -6.16 2.39 3.44
CA ALA A 52 -6.38 3.64 2.72
C ALA A 52 -7.62 4.35 3.26
N ASP A 53 -7.64 5.68 3.15
CA ASP A 53 -8.79 6.50 3.56
C ASP A 53 -9.82 6.70 2.43
N ASN A 54 -9.45 6.42 1.17
CA ASN A 54 -10.33 6.46 0.01
C ASN A 54 -9.81 5.59 -1.15
N ALA A 55 -10.63 5.39 -2.19
CA ALA A 55 -10.31 4.58 -3.36
C ALA A 55 -9.16 5.17 -4.21
N GLU A 56 -9.05 6.50 -4.25
CA GLU A 56 -7.99 7.18 -5.01
C GLU A 56 -6.60 6.87 -4.44
N ILE A 57 -6.46 6.77 -3.11
CA ILE A 57 -5.23 6.33 -2.47
C ILE A 57 -4.89 4.88 -2.87
N VAL A 58 -5.88 3.99 -3.00
CA VAL A 58 -5.67 2.61 -3.46
C VAL A 58 -5.16 2.58 -4.90
N ARG A 59 -5.77 3.38 -5.80
CA ARG A 59 -5.32 3.52 -7.20
C ARG A 59 -3.91 4.08 -7.29
N ARG A 60 -3.62 5.16 -6.55
CA ARG A 60 -2.28 5.78 -6.50
C ARG A 60 -1.22 4.85 -5.94
N PHE A 61 -1.55 4.07 -4.90
CA PHE A 61 -0.66 3.04 -4.36
C PHE A 61 -0.30 2.02 -5.43
N HIS A 62 -1.31 1.47 -6.12
CA HIS A 62 -1.09 0.47 -7.17
C HIS A 62 -0.24 1.02 -8.31
N ALA A 63 -0.60 2.19 -8.84
CA ALA A 63 0.14 2.82 -9.92
C ALA A 63 1.59 3.19 -9.51
N ALA A 64 1.81 3.64 -8.27
CA ALA A 64 3.14 3.94 -7.76
C ALA A 64 4.00 2.69 -7.60
N GLY A 65 3.44 1.60 -7.06
CA GLY A 65 4.18 0.35 -6.90
C GLY A 65 4.58 -0.27 -8.25
N LEU A 66 3.72 -0.19 -9.26
CA LEU A 66 4.08 -0.61 -10.63
C LEU A 66 5.23 0.24 -11.20
N ARG A 67 5.20 1.57 -11.04
CA ARG A 67 6.29 2.45 -11.48
C ARG A 67 7.60 2.18 -10.74
N ALA A 68 7.55 1.70 -9.51
CA ALA A 68 8.71 1.33 -8.70
C ALA A 68 9.28 -0.06 -9.02
N GLY A 69 8.78 -0.75 -10.05
CA GLY A 69 9.25 -2.08 -10.46
C GLY A 69 8.50 -3.24 -9.81
N GLY A 70 7.42 -2.97 -9.07
CA GLY A 70 6.50 -3.99 -8.61
C GLY A 70 5.70 -4.63 -9.75
N LYS A 71 5.10 -5.78 -9.48
CA LYS A 71 4.28 -6.52 -10.44
C LYS A 71 2.82 -6.50 -10.02
N ASP A 72 1.93 -6.39 -11.00
CA ASP A 72 0.49 -6.49 -10.76
C ASP A 72 0.12 -7.90 -10.28
N GLU A 73 -0.68 -7.98 -9.22
CA GLU A 73 -1.30 -9.23 -8.74
C GLU A 73 -2.80 -9.03 -8.43
N GLY A 74 -3.37 -7.92 -8.90
CA GLY A 74 -4.77 -7.60 -8.74
C GLY A 74 -5.01 -6.09 -8.80
N VAL A 75 -5.55 -5.64 -9.93
CA VAL A 75 -5.91 -4.24 -10.15
C VAL A 75 -6.87 -3.70 -9.07
N PRO A 76 -6.84 -2.39 -8.80
CA PRO A 76 -7.80 -1.74 -7.92
C PRO A 76 -9.24 -2.08 -8.29
N GLY A 77 -10.03 -2.53 -7.32
CA GLY A 77 -11.44 -2.82 -7.52
C GLY A 77 -12.10 -3.40 -6.27
N THR A 78 -13.42 -3.55 -6.33
CA THR A 78 -14.17 -4.21 -5.26
C THR A 78 -13.92 -5.72 -5.25
N ARG A 79 -14.03 -6.33 -4.07
CA ARG A 79 -13.96 -7.79 -3.89
C ARG A 79 -15.18 -8.25 -3.10
N THR A 80 -16.24 -8.60 -3.83
CA THR A 80 -17.54 -8.98 -3.27
C THR A 80 -17.48 -10.14 -2.28
N ALA A 81 -16.48 -11.03 -2.39
CA ALA A 81 -16.23 -12.10 -1.44
C ALA A 81 -15.91 -11.61 -0.01
N TYR A 82 -15.43 -10.37 0.14
CA TYR A 82 -15.10 -9.74 1.43
C TYR A 82 -16.12 -8.66 1.84
N GLY A 83 -17.11 -8.38 0.99
CA GLY A 83 -18.12 -7.33 1.18
C GLY A 83 -18.24 -6.41 -0.05
N PRO A 84 -19.41 -5.79 -0.25
CA PRO A 84 -19.66 -4.90 -1.40
C PRO A 84 -18.76 -3.65 -1.38
N ASP A 85 -18.43 -3.16 -0.19
CA ASP A 85 -17.70 -1.90 0.02
C ASP A 85 -16.17 -2.12 0.15
N PHE A 86 -15.71 -3.36 -0.01
CA PHE A 86 -14.30 -3.74 0.13
C PHE A 86 -13.55 -3.48 -1.18
N TYR A 87 -12.90 -2.33 -1.27
CA TYR A 87 -12.08 -1.92 -2.41
C TYR A 87 -10.59 -2.11 -2.12
N VAL A 88 -9.89 -2.83 -3.01
CA VAL A 88 -8.50 -3.24 -2.77
C VAL A 88 -7.71 -3.33 -4.06
N ALA A 89 -6.40 -3.10 -3.96
CA ALA A 89 -5.42 -3.46 -4.97
C ALA A 89 -4.32 -4.33 -4.37
N TYR A 90 -3.71 -5.18 -5.21
CA TYR A 90 -2.63 -6.09 -4.84
C TYR A 90 -1.43 -5.90 -5.76
N LEU A 91 -0.23 -6.00 -5.18
CA LEU A 91 1.03 -5.96 -5.89
C LEU A 91 2.01 -6.97 -5.31
N ARG A 92 2.99 -7.36 -6.13
CA ARG A 92 4.26 -7.89 -5.65
C ARG A 92 5.30 -6.78 -5.69
N ASP A 93 6.06 -6.64 -4.61
CA ASP A 93 7.28 -5.83 -4.66
C ASP A 93 8.40 -6.56 -5.44
N PRO A 94 9.55 -5.91 -5.68
CA PRO A 94 10.66 -6.53 -6.41
C PRO A 94 11.22 -7.80 -5.76
N ASP A 95 11.12 -7.94 -4.44
CA ASP A 95 11.55 -9.12 -3.67
C ASP A 95 10.46 -10.22 -3.60
N GLY A 96 9.29 -9.95 -4.17
CA GLY A 96 8.17 -10.89 -4.29
C GLY A 96 7.21 -10.90 -3.10
N HIS A 97 7.33 -9.97 -2.15
CA HIS A 97 6.37 -9.85 -1.06
C HIS A 97 5.02 -9.38 -1.57
N LYS A 98 3.94 -9.99 -1.07
CA LYS A 98 2.58 -9.59 -1.43
C LYS A 98 2.16 -8.37 -0.62
N LEU A 99 1.82 -7.29 -1.30
CA LEU A 99 1.31 -6.07 -0.72
C LEU A 99 -0.17 -5.90 -1.10
N ALA A 100 -0.96 -5.38 -0.17
CA ALA A 100 -2.34 -4.99 -0.39
C ALA A 100 -2.59 -3.58 0.12
N CYS A 101 -3.44 -2.83 -0.58
CA CYS A 101 -3.93 -1.54 -0.11
C CYS A 101 -5.45 -1.55 -0.13
N VAL A 102 -6.07 -1.31 1.04
CA VAL A 102 -7.47 -1.63 1.30
C VAL A 102 -8.24 -0.39 1.78
N TYR A 103 -9.38 -0.14 1.16
CA TYR A 103 -10.40 0.81 1.59
C TYR A 103 -11.73 0.06 1.79
N ARG A 104 -12.31 0.13 2.98
CA ARG A 104 -13.49 -0.70 3.37
C ARG A 104 -14.84 0.00 3.27
N ASN A 105 -14.85 1.30 2.94
CA ASN A 105 -16.06 2.12 2.88
C ASN A 105 -16.30 2.61 1.45
N TYR A 106 -16.03 1.76 0.46
CA TYR A 106 -16.19 2.14 -0.94
C TYR A 106 -17.66 2.25 -1.32
N SER A 107 -18.01 3.38 -1.93
CA SER A 107 -19.29 3.57 -2.61
C SER A 107 -19.02 3.93 -4.08
N PRO A 108 -19.50 3.14 -5.06
CA PRO A 108 -19.37 3.44 -6.48
C PRO A 108 -19.96 4.82 -6.87
N ASP A 109 -21.07 5.20 -6.23
CA ASP A 109 -21.75 6.47 -6.51
C ASP A 109 -20.87 7.66 -6.13
N ALA A 110 -20.15 7.57 -5.00
CA ALA A 110 -19.24 8.61 -4.54
C ALA A 110 -17.95 8.71 -5.39
N ASP A 111 -17.51 7.61 -5.99
CA ASP A 111 -16.31 7.55 -6.84
C ASP A 111 -16.58 8.02 -8.27
N THR A 112 -17.82 7.94 -8.74
CA THR A 112 -18.20 8.44 -10.08
C THR A 112 -18.22 9.97 -10.11
N LEU A 113 -18.64 10.62 -9.02
CA LEU A 113 -18.69 12.08 -8.89
C LEU A 113 -17.30 12.74 -8.94
N SER A 114 -16.26 12.09 -8.42
CA SER A 114 -14.89 12.64 -8.45
C SER A 114 -14.27 12.60 -9.85
N GLY A 115 -14.60 11.59 -10.67
CA GLY A 115 -14.13 11.49 -12.05
C GLY A 115 -14.76 12.51 -13.01
N GLU A 116 -15.96 12.99 -12.71
CA GLU A 116 -16.65 14.01 -13.51
C GLU A 116 -16.17 15.45 -13.26
N GLU A 117 -15.58 15.73 -12.10
CA GLU A 117 -14.97 17.02 -11.78
C GLU A 117 -13.58 17.20 -12.43
N GLU A 118 -12.79 16.13 -12.57
CA GLU A 118 -11.48 16.16 -13.25
C GLU A 118 -11.57 16.28 -14.78
N SER A 119 -12.70 15.95 -15.40
CA SER A 119 -12.90 16.09 -16.86
C SER A 119 -13.27 17.52 -17.30
N ARG A 120 -13.32 18.50 -16.38
CA ARG A 120 -13.84 19.85 -16.62
C ARG A 120 -12.78 20.96 -16.58
N HIS A 121 -11.51 20.63 -16.83
CA HIS A 121 -10.40 21.60 -16.92
C HIS A 121 -9.70 21.56 -18.28
#